data_AF-A0A1M6QHE0-F1
#
_entry.id   AF-A0A1M6QHE0-F1
#
_cell.length_a   1.000
_cell.length_b   1.000
_cell.length_c   1.000
_cell.angle_alpha   90.00
_cell.angle_beta   90.00
_cell.angle_gamma   90.00
#
_symmetry.space_group_name_H-M   'P 1'
#
loop_
_entity.id
_entity.type
_entity.pdbx_description
1 polymer ?
#
loop_
_entity_poly.entity_id
_entity_poly.type
_entity_poly.pdbx_seq_one_letter_code
_entity_poly.pdbx_strand_id
1 'polypeptide(L)'
;MRNLTKISLALLLASSQSQAALTWTGNNNTLYAESNWEADGGGTPAADTINPGQAIDTAITGGLIIIGASGTGSPNNFGTNSFNIGDNDLILEAGQTLASSGSYGLVASNISHTFTIQGGSTVNLQFINTLTITLDGASSLTLRGGNSPLPGSSTVNFLDTDSTLSFLNEDLASFQAEHQSVITVGGNALVLGSDPYAIEAGDNAVLTSINGGLGTQVNAIAIPEPSNTALIGLTGLGFILRRRK
;
A
#
# COMPACT_ATOMS: atom_id res chain seq x y z
N MET A 1 8.28 66.46 -9.03
CA MET A 1 7.51 65.53 -9.87
C MET A 1 7.96 64.12 -9.50
N ARG A 2 7.09 63.32 -8.86
CA ARG A 2 7.41 61.98 -8.35
C ARG A 2 7.04 60.93 -9.41
N ASN A 3 8.04 60.19 -9.91
CA ASN A 3 7.83 59.07 -10.82
C ASN A 3 7.33 57.86 -10.01
N LEU A 4 6.07 57.49 -10.22
CA LEU A 4 5.46 56.27 -9.69
C LEU A 4 5.78 55.11 -10.65
N THR A 5 6.78 54.31 -10.31
CA THR A 5 7.07 53.03 -10.98
C THR A 5 5.98 52.03 -10.63
N LYS A 6 5.14 51.66 -11.60
CA LYS A 6 4.14 50.60 -11.45
C LYS A 6 4.84 49.24 -11.50
N ILE A 7 4.88 48.54 -10.37
CA ILE A 7 5.28 47.13 -10.32
C ILE A 7 4.02 46.31 -10.62
N SER A 8 3.98 45.66 -11.78
CA SER A 8 2.95 44.69 -12.13
C SER A 8 3.32 43.34 -11.52
N LEU A 9 2.51 42.86 -10.59
CA LEU A 9 2.62 41.52 -10.01
C LEU A 9 2.03 40.50 -11.00
N ALA A 10 2.88 39.73 -11.67
CA ALA A 10 2.44 38.60 -12.49
C ALA A 10 2.05 37.44 -11.56
N LEU A 11 0.76 37.17 -11.46
CA LEU A 11 0.23 36.00 -10.75
C LEU A 11 0.47 34.78 -11.66
N LEU A 12 1.48 33.95 -11.34
CA LEU A 12 1.62 32.63 -11.96
C LEU A 12 0.47 31.75 -11.43
N LEU A 13 -0.56 31.57 -12.25
CA LEU A 13 -1.52 30.50 -12.09
C LEU A 13 -0.79 29.19 -12.43
N ALA A 14 -0.28 28.49 -11.41
CA ALA A 14 0.13 27.11 -11.57
C ALA A 14 -1.15 26.30 -11.87
N SER A 15 -1.35 25.93 -13.13
CA SER A 15 -2.33 24.90 -13.47
C SER A 15 -1.84 23.61 -12.82
N SER A 16 -2.50 23.18 -11.74
CA SER A 16 -2.41 21.79 -11.30
C SER A 16 -3.00 20.94 -12.42
N GLN A 17 -2.14 20.46 -13.32
CA GLN A 17 -2.56 19.38 -14.21
C GLN A 17 -2.95 18.23 -13.29
N SER A 18 -4.26 17.93 -13.25
CA SER A 18 -4.71 16.67 -12.67
C SER A 18 -3.92 15.59 -13.39
N GLN A 19 -3.27 14.71 -12.63
CA GLN A 19 -2.73 13.51 -13.24
C GLN A 19 -3.90 12.78 -13.89
N ALA A 20 -3.74 12.42 -15.17
CA ALA A 20 -4.68 11.56 -15.85
C ALA A 20 -4.82 10.28 -15.03
N ALA A 21 -6.05 9.91 -14.69
CA ALA A 21 -6.35 8.76 -13.83
C ALA A 21 -7.66 8.11 -14.26
N LEU A 22 -7.68 6.78 -14.27
CA LEU A 22 -8.91 6.01 -14.31
C LEU A 22 -9.47 5.90 -12.88
N THR A 23 -10.56 6.61 -12.61
CA THR A 23 -11.09 6.77 -11.25
C THR A 23 -12.37 5.98 -11.06
N TRP A 24 -12.44 5.19 -9.99
CA TRP A 24 -13.66 4.52 -9.58
C TRP A 24 -14.68 5.56 -9.07
N THR A 25 -15.84 5.57 -9.70
CA THR A 25 -16.99 6.40 -9.33
C THR A 25 -18.18 5.57 -8.83
N GLY A 26 -17.99 4.26 -8.76
CA GLY A 26 -19.02 3.22 -8.77
C GLY A 26 -20.35 3.47 -8.06
N ASN A 27 -21.36 2.74 -8.54
CA ASN A 27 -22.73 2.64 -8.00
C ASN A 27 -23.15 1.18 -7.69
N ASN A 28 -22.26 0.22 -7.95
CA ASN A 28 -22.40 -1.21 -7.69
C ASN A 28 -21.00 -1.82 -7.42
N ASN A 29 -20.88 -3.15 -7.33
CA ASN A 29 -19.64 -3.78 -6.87
C ASN A 29 -18.75 -4.45 -7.95
N THR A 30 -19.06 -4.34 -9.24
CA THR A 30 -18.23 -4.96 -10.30
C THR A 30 -17.18 -4.00 -10.87
N LEU A 31 -15.91 -4.42 -10.86
CA LEU A 31 -14.81 -3.68 -11.50
C LEU A 31 -14.94 -3.62 -13.02
N TYR A 32 -15.69 -4.55 -13.63
CA TYR A 32 -15.75 -4.73 -15.09
C TYR A 32 -16.96 -4.05 -15.74
N ALA A 33 -17.65 -3.17 -15.01
CA ALA A 33 -18.65 -2.30 -15.63
C ALA A 33 -18.01 -0.93 -15.83
N GLU A 34 -17.79 -0.53 -17.08
CA GLU A 34 -17.15 0.73 -17.42
C GLU A 34 -17.89 1.94 -16.85
N SER A 35 -19.22 1.84 -16.70
CA SER A 35 -20.05 2.87 -16.07
C SER A 35 -19.70 3.17 -14.61
N ASN A 36 -18.90 2.31 -13.95
CA ASN A 36 -18.39 2.55 -12.59
C ASN A 36 -17.06 3.31 -12.59
N TRP A 37 -16.56 3.69 -13.76
CA TRP A 37 -15.28 4.35 -13.92
C TRP A 37 -15.44 5.65 -14.68
N GLU A 38 -14.57 6.58 -14.34
CA GLU A 38 -14.36 7.84 -15.03
C GLU A 38 -12.93 7.82 -15.56
N ALA A 39 -12.80 7.87 -16.89
CA ALA A 39 -11.54 8.02 -17.59
C ALA A 39 -11.01 9.45 -17.46
N ASP A 40 -9.75 9.64 -17.81
CA ASP A 40 -9.16 10.97 -17.90
C ASP A 40 -10.00 11.88 -18.82
N GLY A 41 -10.28 13.10 -18.35
CA GLY A 41 -11.18 14.04 -19.02
C GLY A 41 -12.67 13.93 -18.67
N GLY A 42 -13.05 13.05 -17.73
CA GLY A 42 -14.37 13.05 -17.09
C GLY A 42 -15.47 12.24 -17.80
N GLY A 43 -15.09 11.34 -18.71
CA GLY A 43 -16.00 10.48 -19.45
C GLY A 43 -16.01 9.04 -18.95
N THR A 44 -17.07 8.28 -19.26
CA THR A 44 -17.04 6.82 -19.09
C THR A 44 -16.03 6.21 -20.09
N PRO A 45 -15.14 5.28 -19.66
CA PRO A 45 -14.29 4.56 -20.58
C PRO A 45 -15.09 3.88 -21.70
N ALA A 46 -14.46 3.71 -22.87
CA ALA A 46 -15.09 2.96 -23.96
C ALA A 46 -15.40 1.53 -23.53
N ALA A 47 -16.45 0.93 -24.11
CA ALA A 47 -16.75 -0.48 -23.87
C ALA A 47 -15.52 -1.36 -24.10
N ASP A 48 -15.42 -2.43 -23.32
CA ASP A 48 -14.33 -3.41 -23.36
C ASP A 48 -12.96 -2.90 -22.89
N THR A 49 -12.92 -1.71 -22.27
CA THR A 49 -11.69 -1.16 -21.69
C THR A 49 -11.24 -1.94 -20.46
N ILE A 50 -12.19 -2.36 -19.60
CA ILE A 50 -11.90 -2.94 -18.30
C ILE A 50 -12.50 -4.33 -18.28
N ASN A 51 -11.69 -5.30 -18.72
CA ASN A 51 -12.15 -6.66 -18.97
C ASN A 51 -11.45 -7.69 -18.07
N PRO A 52 -12.15 -8.76 -17.65
CA PRO A 52 -11.55 -9.79 -16.81
C PRO A 52 -10.29 -10.42 -17.41
N GLY A 53 -9.15 -10.29 -16.72
CA GLY A 53 -7.86 -10.85 -17.11
C GLY A 53 -7.13 -10.09 -18.24
N GLN A 54 -7.75 -9.09 -18.85
CA GLN A 54 -7.10 -8.24 -19.84
C GLN A 54 -6.37 -7.10 -19.14
N ALA A 55 -5.14 -6.80 -19.59
CA ALA A 55 -4.39 -5.67 -19.07
C ALA A 55 -5.09 -4.36 -19.45
N ILE A 56 -5.28 -3.48 -18.48
CA ILE A 56 -5.82 -2.13 -18.73
C ILE A 56 -4.76 -1.28 -19.43
N ASP A 57 -5.13 -0.63 -20.53
CA ASP A 57 -4.24 0.20 -21.31
C ASP A 57 -3.91 1.52 -20.59
N THR A 58 -2.62 1.80 -20.44
CA THR A 58 -2.06 3.05 -19.89
C THR A 58 -2.54 4.30 -20.62
N ALA A 59 -2.86 4.21 -21.91
CA ALA A 59 -3.36 5.35 -22.69
C ALA A 59 -4.70 5.89 -22.16
N ILE A 60 -5.46 5.07 -21.43
CA ILE A 60 -6.77 5.41 -20.90
C ILE A 60 -6.68 5.91 -19.46
N THR A 61 -5.75 5.34 -18.69
CA THR A 61 -5.55 5.62 -17.26
C THR A 61 -4.57 6.76 -17.03
N GLY A 62 -3.75 7.14 -18.01
CA GLY A 62 -2.60 8.01 -17.78
C GLY A 62 -1.50 7.39 -16.91
N GLY A 63 -1.52 6.06 -16.74
CA GLY A 63 -0.62 5.32 -15.85
C GLY A 63 -1.15 5.15 -14.42
N LEU A 64 -2.34 5.66 -14.07
CA LEU A 64 -2.86 5.63 -12.71
C LEU A 64 -4.32 5.15 -12.64
N ILE A 65 -4.60 4.26 -11.71
CA ILE A 65 -5.95 3.80 -11.35
C ILE A 65 -6.21 4.19 -9.89
N ILE A 66 -7.37 4.80 -9.62
CA ILE A 66 -7.75 5.24 -8.27
C ILE A 66 -9.07 4.61 -7.88
N ILE A 67 -9.10 3.91 -6.74
CA ILE A 67 -10.30 3.46 -6.06
C ILE A 67 -10.38 4.21 -4.72
N GLY A 68 -11.03 5.37 -4.74
CA GLY A 68 -11.01 6.31 -3.61
C GLY A 68 -12.38 6.84 -3.20
N ALA A 69 -12.38 8.04 -2.61
CA ALA A 69 -13.56 8.64 -1.98
C ALA A 69 -14.70 9.00 -2.94
N SER A 70 -14.43 9.14 -4.24
CA SER A 70 -15.40 9.50 -5.27
C SER A 70 -16.43 8.42 -5.56
N GLY A 71 -16.09 7.15 -5.32
CA GLY A 71 -16.97 6.03 -5.62
C GLY A 71 -17.78 5.56 -4.42
N THR A 72 -18.99 5.07 -4.69
CA THR A 72 -19.78 4.32 -3.72
C THR A 72 -19.67 2.80 -3.99
N GLY A 73 -19.96 1.99 -2.98
CA GLY A 73 -19.82 0.53 -3.05
C GLY A 73 -18.41 0.05 -2.76
N SER A 74 -18.19 -1.26 -2.84
CA SER A 74 -16.87 -1.88 -2.67
C SER A 74 -16.62 -2.76 -3.88
N PRO A 75 -15.60 -2.50 -4.72
CA PRO A 75 -15.26 -3.39 -5.81
C PRO A 75 -14.90 -4.78 -5.25
N ASN A 76 -15.87 -5.68 -5.28
CA ASN A 76 -15.83 -6.94 -4.55
C ASN A 76 -16.22 -8.14 -5.41
N ASN A 77 -15.84 -8.18 -6.69
CA ASN A 77 -16.23 -9.30 -7.54
C ASN A 77 -15.33 -9.53 -8.76
N PHE A 78 -14.24 -10.24 -8.56
CA PHE A 78 -13.45 -10.83 -9.65
C PHE A 78 -14.27 -11.98 -10.24
N GLY A 79 -15.18 -11.67 -11.17
CA GLY A 79 -16.22 -12.60 -11.62
C GLY A 79 -15.69 -13.87 -12.29
N THR A 80 -14.53 -13.80 -12.96
CA THR A 80 -13.98 -14.93 -13.73
C THR A 80 -12.46 -14.96 -13.87
N ASN A 81 -11.75 -13.85 -13.61
CA ASN A 81 -10.31 -13.71 -13.78
C ASN A 81 -9.73 -12.67 -12.78
N SER A 82 -8.40 -12.66 -12.66
CA SER A 82 -7.65 -11.61 -11.94
C SER A 82 -7.87 -10.23 -12.56
N PHE A 83 -7.80 -9.20 -11.70
CA PHE A 83 -7.80 -7.80 -12.13
C PHE A 83 -6.37 -7.49 -12.57
N ASN A 84 -6.22 -7.19 -13.87
CA ASN A 84 -4.92 -6.96 -14.47
C ASN A 84 -4.77 -5.47 -14.74
N ILE A 85 -4.00 -4.78 -13.89
CA ILE A 85 -3.80 -3.35 -14.02
C ILE A 85 -2.78 -3.02 -15.11
N GLY A 86 -2.21 -4.00 -15.82
CA GLY A 86 -1.27 -3.73 -16.91
C GLY A 86 -0.06 -2.94 -16.43
N ASP A 87 0.25 -1.86 -17.15
CA ASP A 87 1.36 -0.95 -16.86
C ASP A 87 0.95 0.28 -16.02
N ASN A 88 0.07 0.07 -15.02
CA ASN A 88 -0.48 1.14 -14.20
C ASN A 88 -0.16 0.99 -12.72
N ASP A 89 -0.06 2.12 -12.03
CA ASP A 89 -0.16 2.20 -10.57
C ASP A 89 -1.62 2.08 -10.12
N LEU A 90 -1.84 1.54 -8.93
CA LEU A 90 -3.14 1.45 -8.29
C LEU A 90 -3.10 2.09 -6.90
N ILE A 91 -4.07 2.96 -6.62
CA ILE A 91 -4.32 3.50 -5.29
C ILE A 91 -5.69 3.02 -4.80
N LEU A 92 -5.72 2.39 -3.63
CA LEU A 92 -6.93 2.11 -2.86
C LEU A 92 -6.91 2.96 -1.60
N GLU A 93 -7.89 3.84 -1.44
CA GLU A 93 -7.88 4.83 -0.37
C GLU A 93 -9.26 5.11 0.22
N ALA A 94 -9.29 5.98 1.24
CA ALA A 94 -10.51 6.50 1.84
C ALA A 94 -11.48 5.41 2.35
N GLY A 95 -10.94 4.34 2.94
CA GLY A 95 -11.72 3.25 3.54
C GLY A 95 -12.34 2.30 2.52
N GLN A 96 -11.98 2.43 1.24
CA GLN A 96 -12.49 1.54 0.19
C GLN A 96 -12.02 0.10 0.40
N THR A 97 -12.82 -0.83 -0.12
CA THR A 97 -12.51 -2.27 -0.07
C THR A 97 -12.32 -2.82 -1.48
N LEU A 98 -11.21 -3.53 -1.70
CA LEU A 98 -10.96 -4.32 -2.90
C LEU A 98 -10.94 -5.81 -2.54
N ALA A 99 -11.93 -6.56 -3.01
CA ALA A 99 -12.08 -7.96 -2.62
C ALA A 99 -12.43 -8.89 -3.77
N SER A 100 -12.01 -10.14 -3.65
CA SER A 100 -12.39 -11.24 -4.53
C SER A 100 -13.25 -12.25 -3.79
N SER A 101 -14.23 -12.85 -4.45
CA SER A 101 -14.97 -14.00 -3.90
C SER A 101 -14.37 -15.35 -4.35
N GLY A 102 -13.49 -15.36 -5.35
CA GLY A 102 -12.91 -16.56 -5.93
C GLY A 102 -11.39 -16.68 -5.74
N SER A 103 -10.77 -17.57 -6.52
CA SER A 103 -9.32 -17.82 -6.51
C SER A 103 -8.54 -16.80 -7.36
N TYR A 104 -9.02 -15.57 -7.44
CA TYR A 104 -8.46 -14.51 -8.29
C TYR A 104 -7.75 -13.45 -7.47
N GLY A 105 -6.76 -12.83 -8.10
CA GLY A 105 -5.87 -11.86 -7.47
C GLY A 105 -5.72 -10.58 -8.27
N LEU A 106 -4.77 -9.76 -7.83
CA LEU A 106 -4.32 -8.57 -8.53
C LEU A 106 -3.02 -8.89 -9.26
N VAL A 107 -2.90 -8.47 -10.52
CA VAL A 107 -1.68 -8.66 -11.33
C VAL A 107 -1.32 -7.38 -12.05
N ALA A 108 -0.03 -7.12 -12.19
CA ALA A 108 0.52 -6.10 -13.07
C ALA A 108 1.50 -6.72 -14.08
N SER A 109 1.90 -5.93 -15.07
CA SER A 109 2.86 -6.35 -16.10
C SER A 109 4.27 -6.59 -15.54
N ASN A 110 4.68 -5.79 -14.54
CA ASN A 110 6.02 -5.79 -13.96
C ASN A 110 6.06 -5.11 -12.58
N ILE A 111 7.12 -5.37 -11.79
CA ILE A 111 7.23 -5.00 -10.37
C ILE A 111 7.42 -3.49 -10.12
N SER A 112 7.76 -2.70 -11.16
CA SER A 112 7.95 -1.25 -11.00
C SER A 112 6.65 -0.52 -10.68
N HIS A 113 5.51 -1.16 -10.92
CA HIS A 113 4.20 -0.61 -10.61
C HIS A 113 3.86 -0.82 -9.15
N THR A 114 3.12 0.15 -8.62
CA THR A 114 2.80 0.24 -7.21
C THR A 114 1.33 -0.04 -6.95
N PHE A 115 1.07 -0.68 -5.82
CA PHE A 115 -0.26 -0.77 -5.23
C PHE A 115 -0.23 -0.14 -3.85
N THR A 116 -0.76 1.08 -3.76
CA THR A 116 -0.87 1.82 -2.50
C THR A 116 -2.21 1.51 -1.84
N ILE A 117 -2.18 1.05 -0.58
CA ILE A 117 -3.36 0.80 0.23
C ILE A 117 -3.27 1.73 1.45
N GLN A 118 -4.17 2.72 1.51
CA GLN A 118 -4.09 3.79 2.50
C GLN A 118 -5.46 4.20 3.07
N GLY A 119 -5.45 5.00 4.14
CA GLY A 119 -6.66 5.64 4.65
C GLY A 119 -7.74 4.66 5.14
N GLY A 120 -7.35 3.58 5.80
CA GLY A 120 -8.24 2.59 6.41
C GLY A 120 -8.81 1.58 5.41
N SER A 121 -8.21 1.48 4.23
CA SER A 121 -8.69 0.61 3.16
C SER A 121 -8.42 -0.88 3.45
N THR A 122 -9.25 -1.73 2.86
CA THR A 122 -9.21 -3.18 3.08
C THR A 122 -9.06 -3.93 1.77
N VAL A 123 -8.09 -4.85 1.70
CA VAL A 123 -7.87 -5.73 0.56
C VAL A 123 -8.05 -7.18 0.99
N ASN A 124 -8.80 -7.95 0.22
CA ASN A 124 -9.02 -9.37 0.49
C ASN A 124 -9.03 -10.18 -0.81
N LEU A 125 -7.87 -10.73 -1.18
CA LEU A 125 -7.61 -11.35 -2.48
C LEU A 125 -7.03 -12.76 -2.32
N GLN A 126 -7.04 -13.55 -3.39
CA GLN A 126 -6.34 -14.83 -3.40
C GLN A 126 -4.81 -14.62 -3.38
N PHE A 127 -4.31 -13.74 -4.25
CA PHE A 127 -2.90 -13.47 -4.43
C PHE A 127 -2.67 -12.06 -4.98
N ILE A 128 -1.44 -11.56 -4.91
CA ILE A 128 -0.99 -10.37 -5.63
C ILE A 128 0.34 -10.70 -6.31
N ASN A 129 0.43 -10.51 -7.62
CA ASN A 129 1.62 -10.85 -8.40
C ASN A 129 2.21 -9.64 -9.12
N THR A 130 3.53 -9.51 -9.01
CA THR A 130 4.34 -8.58 -9.79
C THR A 130 4.09 -7.11 -9.43
N LEU A 131 4.03 -6.77 -8.13
CA LEU A 131 3.73 -5.42 -7.65
C LEU A 131 4.57 -5.02 -6.44
N THR A 132 4.87 -3.72 -6.33
CA THR A 132 5.36 -3.11 -5.10
C THR A 132 4.19 -2.58 -4.29
N ILE A 133 3.95 -3.10 -3.09
CA ILE A 133 2.77 -2.77 -2.27
C ILE A 133 3.19 -1.87 -1.11
N THR A 134 2.42 -0.82 -0.83
CA THR A 134 2.58 0.00 0.38
C THR A 134 1.32 -0.02 1.24
N LEU A 135 1.49 -0.20 2.55
CA LEU A 135 0.41 -0.22 3.54
C LEU A 135 0.53 0.99 4.47
N ASP A 136 -0.51 1.81 4.54
CA ASP A 136 -0.57 3.01 5.38
C ASP A 136 -1.98 3.30 5.90
N GLY A 137 -2.12 4.23 6.84
CA GLY A 137 -3.37 4.74 7.39
C GLY A 137 -4.27 3.67 8.01
N ALA A 138 -3.72 2.74 8.79
CA ALA A 138 -4.46 1.63 9.42
C ALA A 138 -5.20 0.73 8.43
N SER A 139 -4.56 0.42 7.29
CA SER A 139 -5.13 -0.42 6.24
C SER A 139 -4.89 -1.91 6.48
N SER A 140 -5.64 -2.77 5.80
CA SER A 140 -5.44 -4.22 5.90
C SER A 140 -5.30 -4.87 4.53
N LEU A 141 -4.32 -5.76 4.40
CA LEU A 141 -4.13 -6.62 3.24
C LEU A 141 -4.24 -8.08 3.68
N THR A 142 -5.25 -8.79 3.17
CA THR A 142 -5.44 -10.22 3.39
C THR A 142 -5.25 -10.98 2.09
N LEU A 143 -4.33 -11.95 2.12
CA LEU A 143 -4.06 -12.90 1.06
C LEU A 143 -4.54 -14.29 1.50
N ARG A 144 -5.49 -14.83 0.73
CA ARG A 144 -6.18 -16.08 1.08
C ARG A 144 -5.56 -17.32 0.45
N GLY A 145 -4.72 -17.17 -0.57
CA GLY A 145 -4.09 -18.32 -1.22
C GLY A 145 -3.06 -18.98 -0.33
N GLY A 146 -2.87 -20.27 -0.57
CA GLY A 146 -1.63 -20.96 -0.19
C GLY A 146 -0.77 -21.18 -1.43
N ASN A 147 0.44 -21.70 -1.25
CA ASN A 147 1.44 -21.90 -2.31
C ASN A 147 1.88 -20.57 -2.92
N SER A 148 2.43 -19.69 -2.09
CA SER A 148 2.99 -18.40 -2.49
C SER A 148 1.96 -17.38 -3.02
N PRO A 149 0.97 -16.95 -2.20
CA PRO A 149 0.03 -15.88 -2.58
C PRO A 149 0.69 -14.49 -2.77
N LEU A 150 1.92 -14.33 -2.27
CA LEU A 150 2.80 -13.19 -2.53
C LEU A 150 4.14 -13.72 -3.07
N PRO A 151 4.26 -14.00 -4.38
CA PRO A 151 5.50 -14.49 -4.96
C PRO A 151 6.63 -13.49 -4.82
N GLY A 152 7.88 -13.97 -4.89
CA GLY A 152 9.08 -13.14 -4.79
C GLY A 152 9.24 -12.06 -5.87
N SER A 153 8.36 -12.04 -6.87
CA SER A 153 8.18 -10.95 -7.85
C SER A 153 7.34 -9.79 -7.31
N SER A 154 6.83 -9.86 -6.09
CA SER A 154 6.09 -8.81 -5.39
C SER A 154 6.80 -8.43 -4.10
N THR A 155 6.60 -7.20 -3.63
CA THR A 155 7.13 -6.73 -2.33
C THR A 155 6.06 -5.99 -1.54
N VAL A 156 6.21 -5.90 -0.21
CA VAL A 156 5.35 -5.13 0.67
C VAL A 156 6.20 -4.22 1.57
N ASN A 157 5.78 -2.97 1.75
CA ASN A 157 6.36 -2.04 2.71
C ASN A 157 5.27 -1.47 3.62
N PHE A 158 5.43 -1.66 4.92
CA PHE A 158 4.62 -0.98 5.94
C PHE A 158 5.13 0.45 6.12
N LEU A 159 4.26 1.43 5.96
CA LEU A 159 4.55 2.85 6.20
C LEU A 159 4.03 3.35 7.56
N ASP A 160 3.19 2.57 8.21
CA ASP A 160 2.72 2.78 9.58
C ASP A 160 2.80 1.48 10.41
N THR A 161 2.39 1.59 11.68
CA THR A 161 2.33 0.45 12.62
C THR A 161 0.91 -0.06 12.85
N ASP A 162 -0.08 0.62 12.29
CA ASP A 162 -1.50 0.29 12.48
C ASP A 162 -2.04 -0.58 11.34
N SER A 163 -1.32 -0.68 10.22
CA SER A 163 -1.68 -1.55 9.12
C SER A 163 -1.31 -3.01 9.39
N THR A 164 -1.99 -3.92 8.67
CA THR A 164 -1.78 -5.37 8.81
C THR A 164 -1.66 -6.08 7.47
N LEU A 165 -0.79 -7.10 7.42
CA LEU A 165 -0.70 -8.07 6.32
C LEU A 165 -1.02 -9.45 6.86
N SER A 166 -2.02 -10.13 6.28
CA SER A 166 -2.44 -11.45 6.72
C SER A 166 -2.36 -12.46 5.59
N PHE A 167 -1.75 -13.61 5.86
CA PHE A 167 -1.75 -14.80 5.01
C PHE A 167 -2.62 -15.86 5.66
N LEU A 168 -3.75 -16.23 5.07
CA LEU A 168 -4.72 -17.12 5.73
C LEU A 168 -4.34 -18.60 5.69
N ASN A 169 -3.49 -18.98 4.74
CA ASN A 169 -3.10 -20.36 4.47
C ASN A 169 -1.57 -20.50 4.33
N GLU A 170 -0.82 -19.66 5.05
CA GLU A 170 0.64 -19.77 5.20
C GLU A 170 0.96 -19.82 6.69
N ASP A 171 1.39 -20.99 7.17
CA ASP A 171 1.90 -21.14 8.53
C ASP A 171 3.24 -20.40 8.70
N LEU A 172 3.78 -20.39 9.92
CA LEU A 172 5.03 -19.68 10.20
C LEU A 172 6.19 -20.16 9.32
N ALA A 173 6.32 -21.47 9.11
CA ALA A 173 7.44 -22.04 8.37
C ALA A 173 7.36 -21.66 6.90
N SER A 174 6.18 -21.76 6.29
CA SER A 174 5.97 -21.33 4.91
C SER A 174 6.13 -19.82 4.75
N PHE A 175 5.60 -19.02 5.67
CA PHE A 175 5.77 -17.56 5.68
C PHE A 175 7.24 -17.15 5.70
N GLN A 176 8.05 -17.72 6.60
CA GLN A 176 9.47 -17.41 6.71
C GLN A 176 10.25 -17.84 5.47
N ALA A 177 9.89 -18.99 4.88
CA ALA A 177 10.54 -19.50 3.68
C ALA A 177 10.20 -18.69 2.42
N GLU A 178 8.96 -18.25 2.26
CA GLU A 178 8.44 -17.71 1.00
C GLU A 178 8.26 -16.18 0.99
N HIS A 179 7.96 -15.56 2.14
CA HIS A 179 7.44 -14.19 2.17
C HIS A 179 8.24 -13.20 3.00
N GLN A 180 8.91 -13.63 4.07
CA GLN A 180 9.62 -12.72 4.97
C GLN A 180 10.63 -11.81 4.26
N SER A 181 11.32 -12.34 3.24
CA SER A 181 12.38 -11.61 2.52
C SER A 181 11.89 -10.47 1.62
N VAL A 182 10.60 -10.45 1.29
CA VAL A 182 9.99 -9.43 0.41
C VAL A 182 9.14 -8.40 1.18
N ILE A 183 9.16 -8.47 2.50
CA ILE A 183 8.43 -7.56 3.39
C ILE A 183 9.42 -6.61 4.05
N THR A 184 9.04 -5.33 4.12
CA THR A 184 9.81 -4.27 4.76
C THR A 184 8.93 -3.42 5.68
N VAL A 185 9.54 -2.77 6.66
CA VAL A 185 8.91 -1.83 7.59
C VAL A 185 9.68 -0.51 7.55
N GLY A 186 9.03 0.55 7.07
CA GLY A 186 9.67 1.84 6.82
C GLY A 186 10.86 1.73 5.86
N GLY A 187 10.81 0.79 4.90
CA GLY A 187 11.90 0.50 3.96
C GLY A 187 13.05 -0.36 4.52
N ASN A 188 13.02 -0.74 5.80
CA ASN A 188 13.98 -1.68 6.38
C ASN A 188 13.48 -3.12 6.20
N ALA A 189 14.38 -4.09 6.04
CA ALA A 189 14.01 -5.51 5.98
C ALA A 189 13.17 -5.91 7.21
N LEU A 190 12.22 -6.83 7.03
CA LEU A 190 11.44 -7.39 8.14
C LEU A 190 12.36 -8.14 9.12
N VAL A 191 12.42 -7.66 10.36
CA VAL A 191 13.21 -8.24 11.46
C VAL A 191 12.27 -8.77 12.53
N LEU A 192 12.35 -10.09 12.71
CA LEU A 192 11.66 -10.83 13.76
C LEU A 192 12.71 -11.34 14.75
N GLY A 193 12.35 -11.35 16.03
CA GLY A 193 13.18 -11.86 17.11
C GLY A 193 13.35 -13.38 17.10
N SER A 194 13.93 -13.90 18.17
CA SER A 194 14.07 -15.34 18.40
C SER A 194 12.72 -16.04 18.57
N ASP A 195 11.77 -15.39 19.22
CA ASP A 195 10.35 -15.74 19.22
C ASP A 195 9.57 -14.75 18.34
N PRO A 196 9.12 -15.14 17.14
CA PRO A 196 8.43 -14.23 16.23
C PRO A 196 7.04 -13.79 16.73
N TYR A 197 6.52 -14.40 17.81
CA TYR A 197 5.23 -14.04 18.41
C TYR A 197 5.36 -13.12 19.63
N ALA A 198 6.58 -12.75 20.01
CA ALA A 198 6.87 -11.83 21.08
C ALA A 198 7.64 -10.62 20.55
N ILE A 199 7.45 -9.46 21.17
CA ILE A 199 8.25 -8.27 20.85
C ILE A 199 9.58 -8.38 21.60
N GLU A 200 10.68 -8.41 20.86
CA GLU A 200 12.04 -8.43 21.37
C GLU A 200 12.82 -7.16 20.98
N ALA A 201 13.98 -6.98 21.61
CA ALA A 201 14.84 -5.84 21.30
C ALA A 201 15.47 -6.01 19.91
N GLY A 202 15.17 -5.07 19.01
CA GLY A 202 15.67 -5.06 17.63
C GLY A 202 14.61 -5.43 16.59
N ASP A 203 13.45 -5.90 17.04
CA ASP A 203 12.33 -6.22 16.16
C ASP A 203 11.74 -4.95 15.54
N ASN A 204 11.27 -5.09 14.31
CA ASN A 204 10.42 -4.07 13.66
C ASN A 204 9.04 -4.60 13.29
N ALA A 205 8.76 -5.87 13.60
CA ALA A 205 7.43 -6.45 13.53
C ALA A 205 7.28 -7.61 14.53
N VAL A 206 6.04 -7.97 14.79
CA VAL A 206 5.65 -9.20 15.50
C VAL A 206 4.64 -9.95 14.63
N LEU A 207 4.61 -11.27 14.77
CA LEU A 207 3.64 -12.12 14.09
C LEU A 207 2.50 -12.50 15.03
N THR A 208 1.33 -12.71 14.45
CA THR A 208 0.20 -13.37 15.11
C THR A 208 -0.17 -14.63 14.36
N SER A 209 -0.25 -15.75 15.09
CA SER A 209 -0.81 -16.99 14.55
C SER A 209 -2.32 -16.84 14.39
N ILE A 210 -2.82 -17.05 13.18
CA ILE A 210 -4.24 -16.94 12.84
C ILE A 210 -4.76 -18.25 12.25
N ASN A 211 -6.09 -18.36 12.09
CA ASN A 211 -6.74 -19.52 11.49
C ASN A 211 -6.32 -20.87 12.12
N GLY A 212 -6.19 -20.91 13.45
CA GLY A 212 -5.78 -22.12 14.18
C GLY A 212 -4.34 -22.56 13.92
N GLY A 213 -3.46 -21.66 13.48
CA GLY A 213 -2.05 -21.96 13.19
C GLY A 213 -1.73 -22.20 11.72
N LEU A 214 -2.75 -22.19 10.86
CA LEU A 214 -2.58 -22.35 9.40
C LEU A 214 -2.27 -21.04 8.69
N GLY A 215 -2.37 -19.90 9.40
CA GLY A 215 -2.10 -18.59 8.84
C GLY A 215 -1.22 -17.75 9.74
N THR A 216 -0.66 -16.70 9.14
CA THR A 216 0.26 -15.76 9.77
C THR A 216 -0.19 -14.33 9.47
N GLN A 217 -0.28 -13.49 10.50
CA GLN A 217 -0.44 -12.04 10.35
C GLN A 217 0.84 -11.33 10.77
N VAL A 218 1.28 -10.35 9.98
CA VAL A 218 2.39 -9.45 10.28
C VAL A 218 1.83 -8.15 10.82
N ASN A 219 2.35 -7.72 11.97
CA ASN A 219 2.05 -6.44 12.59
C ASN A 219 3.37 -5.66 12.74
N ALA A 220 3.53 -4.56 12.01
CA ALA A 220 4.67 -3.67 12.20
C ALA A 220 4.61 -3.03 13.59
N ILE A 221 5.77 -2.83 14.21
CA ILE A 221 5.86 -2.16 15.51
C ILE A 221 6.70 -0.89 15.38
N ALA A 222 6.42 0.09 16.23
CA ALA A 222 7.21 1.31 16.26
C ALA A 222 8.64 0.95 16.64
N ILE A 223 9.59 1.18 15.73
CA ILE A 223 11.01 1.01 16.01
C ILE A 223 11.38 2.10 17.03
N PRO A 224 11.74 1.77 18.29
CA PRO A 224 12.15 2.78 19.23
C PRO A 224 13.40 3.44 18.68
N GLU A 225 13.34 4.73 18.34
CA GLU A 225 14.57 5.45 18.00
C GLU A 225 15.53 5.34 19.19
N PRO A 226 16.84 5.09 18.95
CA PRO A 226 17.81 5.16 20.02
C PRO A 226 17.77 6.57 20.60
N SER A 227 17.18 6.70 21.77
CA SER A 227 17.03 8.00 22.42
C SER A 227 18.41 8.55 22.77
N ASN A 228 18.89 9.50 21.97
CA ASN A 228 20.14 10.23 22.17
C ASN A 228 20.20 10.98 23.53
N THR A 229 19.13 10.95 24.31
CA THR A 229 19.02 11.50 25.67
C THR A 229 20.06 10.92 26.63
N ALA A 230 20.52 9.69 26.42
CA ALA A 230 21.59 9.09 27.23
C ALA A 230 22.96 9.78 27.02
N LEU A 231 23.23 10.33 25.82
CA LEU A 231 24.53 10.92 25.48
C LEU A 231 24.68 12.37 25.99
N ILE A 232 23.58 13.10 26.14
CA ILE A 232 23.58 14.46 26.71
C ILE A 232 23.74 14.41 28.25
N GLY A 233 23.21 13.38 28.92
CA GLY A 233 23.37 13.21 30.36
C GLY A 233 24.84 12.97 30.80
N LEU A 234 25.61 12.21 30.00
CA LEU A 234 27.02 11.92 30.32
C LEU A 234 27.95 13.10 30.02
N THR A 235 27.67 13.89 28.99
CA THR A 235 28.46 15.10 28.68
C THR A 235 28.23 16.22 29.70
N GLY A 236 27.03 16.34 30.27
CA GLY A 236 26.72 17.29 31.35
C GLY A 236 27.46 17.01 32.67
N LEU A 237 27.64 15.73 33.03
CA LEU A 237 28.38 15.31 34.24
C LEU A 237 29.88 15.63 34.16
N GLY A 238 30.47 15.64 32.96
CA GLY A 238 31.87 16.02 32.76
C GLY A 238 32.16 17.50 33.02
N PHE A 239 31.19 18.39 32.78
CA PHE A 239 31.37 19.84 33.00
C PHE A 239 31.15 20.28 34.46
N ILE A 240 30.36 19.53 35.25
CA ILE A 240 30.12 19.86 36.66
C ILE A 240 31.33 19.52 37.56
N LEU A 241 32.12 18.51 37.19
CA LEU A 241 33.30 18.10 37.98
C LEU A 241 34.53 19.00 37.79
N ARG A 242 34.55 19.92 36.80
CA ARG A 242 35.71 20.79 36.53
C ARG A 242 35.69 22.13 37.28
N ARG A 243 34.65 22.44 38.05
CA ARG A 243 34.49 23.74 38.75
C ARG A 243 34.94 23.75 40.22
N ARG A 244 35.70 22.75 40.66
CA ARG A 244 36.34 22.73 41.99
C ARG A 244 37.85 22.60 41.88
N LYS A 245 38.52 23.71 41.53
CA LYS A 245 39.88 24.06 41.96
C LYS A 245 39.97 25.57 42.08
#